data_AF-A0A443RC49-F1
#
_entry.id   AF-A0A443RC49-F1
#
_cell.length_a   1.000
_cell.length_b   1.000
_cell.length_c   1.000
_cell.angle_alpha   90.00
_cell.angle_beta   90.00
_cell.angle_gamma   90.00
#
_symmetry.space_group_name_H-M   'P 1'
#
loop_
_entity.id
_entity.type
_entity.pdbx_description
1 polymer ?
#
loop_
_entity_poly.entity_id
_entity_poly.type
_entity_poly.pdbx_seq_one_letter_code
_entity_poly.pdbx_strand_id
1 'polypeptide(L)'
;MKIKGQMIFCCESNCILFLGSPVVDGLDSLTSKGLYLSDIPIHDATRDIILIEEQSRAQESLKRRMDKLRKSIQQANHAVSLERKKNVDLLNLIFPASVAKKLWLGEPVEAQQYDHVTMLFSDIVGFTAICSTATPMMVVNMLNTLYTQFDVYCGEIDVYKVFN
;
A
#
# COMPACT_ATOMS: atom_id res chain seq x y z
N MET A 1 0.62 1.05 50.33
CA MET A 1 -0.43 0.39 49.51
C MET A 1 -1.61 1.34 49.40
N LYS A 2 -2.11 1.62 48.18
CA LYS A 2 -3.26 2.52 47.96
C LYS A 2 -4.49 1.65 47.67
N ILE A 3 -5.56 1.86 48.43
CA ILE A 3 -6.83 1.14 48.27
C ILE A 3 -7.87 2.18 47.85
N LYS A 4 -8.66 1.86 46.83
CA LYS A 4 -9.78 2.68 46.37
C LYS A 4 -11.07 1.94 46.65
N GLY A 5 -12.05 2.63 47.23
CA GLY A 5 -13.24 1.97 47.73
C GLY A 5 -14.29 2.95 48.21
N GLN A 6 -15.34 2.42 48.81
CA GLN A 6 -16.45 3.17 49.37
C GLN A 6 -16.54 2.93 50.89
N MET A 7 -16.88 3.98 51.62
CA MET A 7 -17.28 3.91 53.02
C MET A 7 -18.80 3.77 53.11
N ILE A 8 -19.27 2.79 53.86
CA ILE A 8 -20.68 2.48 54.06
C ILE A 8 -20.96 2.55 55.56
N PHE A 9 -21.93 3.34 55.98
CA PHE A 9 -22.35 3.39 57.37
C PHE A 9 -23.31 2.23 57.67
N CYS A 10 -22.97 1.39 58.65
CA CYS A 10 -23.77 0.28 59.12
C CYS A 10 -24.49 0.71 60.41
N CYS A 11 -25.78 1.02 60.30
CA CYS A 11 -26.59 1.54 61.41
C CYS A 11 -26.77 0.54 62.55
N GLU A 12 -26.89 -0.75 62.26
CA GLU A 12 -27.12 -1.83 63.23
C GLU A 12 -25.97 -1.96 64.24
N SER A 13 -24.75 -1.75 63.78
CA SER A 13 -23.51 -1.86 64.58
C SER A 13 -22.85 -0.51 64.85
N ASN A 14 -23.49 0.59 64.45
CA ASN A 14 -23.01 1.98 64.56
C ASN A 14 -21.53 2.16 64.13
N CYS A 15 -21.17 1.58 62.98
CA CYS A 15 -19.79 1.60 62.47
C CYS A 15 -19.74 1.96 60.98
N ILE A 16 -18.54 2.28 60.48
CA ILE A 16 -18.28 2.52 59.06
C ILE A 16 -17.51 1.33 58.50
N LEU A 17 -18.10 0.62 57.56
CA LEU A 17 -17.44 -0.42 56.77
C LEU A 17 -16.77 0.21 55.55
N PHE A 18 -15.50 -0.13 55.32
CA PHE A 18 -14.80 0.26 54.10
C PHE A 18 -14.63 -0.96 53.18
N LEU A 19 -15.21 -0.86 51.98
CA LEU A 19 -15.07 -1.86 50.92
C LEU A 19 -14.21 -1.26 49.80
N GLY A 20 -13.08 -1.86 49.50
CA GLY A 20 -12.20 -1.34 48.45
C GLY A 20 -11.22 -2.37 47.91
N SER A 21 -10.70 -2.04 46.73
CA SER A 21 -9.75 -2.86 45.97
C SER A 21 -8.39 -2.15 45.89
N PRO A 22 -7.28 -2.91 45.88
CA PRO A 22 -5.96 -2.32 45.72
C PRO A 22 -5.82 -1.65 44.35
N VAL A 23 -5.20 -0.48 44.32
CA VAL A 23 -4.84 0.19 43.05
C VAL A 23 -3.52 -0.37 42.56
N VAL A 24 -3.57 -1.13 41.47
CA VAL A 24 -2.44 -1.81 40.83
C VAL A 24 -2.60 -1.80 39.30
N ASP A 25 -1.47 -1.67 38.61
CA ASP A 25 -1.38 -1.56 37.14
C ASP A 25 -0.59 -2.76 36.58
N GLY A 26 -1.06 -3.98 36.88
CA GLY A 26 -0.45 -5.23 36.41
C GLY A 26 0.12 -6.12 37.52
N LEU A 27 0.64 -7.28 37.11
CA LEU A 27 1.06 -8.34 38.05
C LEU A 27 2.30 -7.92 38.86
N ASP A 28 3.27 -7.26 38.21
CA ASP A 28 4.49 -6.78 38.87
C ASP A 28 4.21 -5.78 40.01
N SER A 29 3.23 -4.89 39.80
CA SER A 29 2.79 -3.90 40.81
C SER A 29 2.12 -4.57 42.02
N LEU A 30 1.44 -5.70 41.77
CA LEU A 30 0.78 -6.49 42.80
C LEU A 30 1.81 -7.22 43.66
N THR A 31 2.75 -7.94 43.01
CA THR A 31 3.79 -8.71 43.70
C THR A 31 4.77 -7.82 44.45
N SER A 32 5.15 -6.66 43.89
CA SER A 32 6.01 -5.69 44.58
C SER A 32 5.39 -5.08 45.84
N LYS A 33 4.05 -5.12 45.96
CA LYS A 33 3.31 -4.72 47.17
C LYS A 33 3.04 -5.90 48.12
N GLY A 34 3.57 -7.09 47.83
CA GLY A 34 3.40 -8.30 48.63
C GLY A 34 2.02 -8.94 48.51
N LEU A 35 1.24 -8.56 47.49
CA LEU A 35 -0.06 -9.16 47.20
C LEU A 35 0.07 -10.15 46.06
N TYR A 36 -0.85 -11.12 46.05
CA TYR A 36 -0.99 -12.11 45.01
C TYR A 36 -2.33 -11.98 44.33
N LEU A 37 -2.44 -12.50 43.11
CA LEU A 37 -3.71 -12.52 42.38
C LEU A 37 -4.78 -13.32 43.14
N SER A 38 -4.39 -14.29 43.98
CA SER A 38 -5.30 -15.03 44.86
C SER A 38 -5.97 -14.16 45.93
N ASP A 39 -5.37 -13.02 46.29
CA ASP A 39 -5.88 -12.11 47.32
C ASP A 39 -7.01 -11.21 46.79
N ILE A 40 -7.21 -11.19 45.47
CA ILE A 40 -8.28 -10.44 44.80
C ILE A 40 -9.42 -11.40 44.45
N PRO A 41 -10.65 -11.19 44.99
CA PRO A 41 -11.80 -12.03 44.71
C PRO A 41 -12.11 -12.12 43.20
N ILE A 42 -12.60 -13.27 42.74
CA ILE A 42 -12.91 -13.50 41.31
C ILE A 42 -14.00 -12.57 40.74
N HIS A 43 -14.85 -12.01 41.61
CA HIS A 43 -15.91 -11.09 41.23
C HIS A 43 -15.46 -9.62 41.30
N ASP A 44 -14.23 -9.35 41.74
CA ASP A 44 -13.66 -8.01 41.72
C ASP A 44 -13.15 -7.69 40.31
N ALA A 45 -13.72 -6.66 39.68
CA ALA A 45 -13.34 -6.20 38.34
C ALA A 45 -11.85 -5.80 38.24
N THR A 46 -11.20 -5.47 39.35
CA THR A 46 -9.75 -5.20 39.40
C THR A 46 -8.94 -6.41 38.92
N ARG A 47 -9.44 -7.64 39.14
CA ARG A 47 -8.79 -8.87 38.69
C ARG A 47 -8.72 -8.94 37.17
N ASP A 48 -9.81 -8.61 36.48
CA ASP A 48 -9.88 -8.64 35.02
C ASP A 48 -8.97 -7.58 34.40
N ILE A 49 -8.92 -6.38 35.00
CA ILE A 49 -8.05 -5.29 34.53
C ILE A 49 -6.58 -5.69 34.54
N ILE A 50 -6.11 -6.28 35.65
CA ILE A 50 -4.72 -6.75 35.79
C ILE A 50 -4.38 -7.79 34.72
N LEU A 51 -5.29 -8.74 34.48
CA LEU A 51 -5.08 -9.80 33.49
C LEU A 51 -5.07 -9.27 32.05
N ILE A 52 -5.98 -8.35 31.72
CA ILE A 52 -6.03 -7.69 30.42
C ILE A 52 -4.74 -6.91 30.17
N GLU A 53 -4.21 -6.22 31.18
CA GLU A 53 -2.98 -5.45 31.04
C GLU A 53 -1.78 -6.35 30.72
N GLU A 54 -1.59 -7.45 31.44
CA GLU A 54 -0.52 -8.42 31.15
C GLU A 54 -0.65 -9.03 29.75
N GLN A 55 -1.87 -9.43 29.38
CA GLN A 55 -2.12 -9.95 28.03
C GLN A 55 -1.79 -8.91 26.95
N SER A 56 -2.16 -7.64 27.19
CA SER A 56 -1.89 -6.54 26.29
C SER A 56 -0.38 -6.28 26.15
N ARG A 57 0.37 -6.29 27.25
CA ARG A 57 1.84 -6.18 27.26
C ARG A 57 2.50 -7.33 26.49
N ALA A 58 2.07 -8.57 26.75
CA ALA A 58 2.57 -9.75 26.05
C ALA A 58 2.35 -9.67 24.53
N GLN A 59 1.25 -9.06 24.08
CA GLN A 59 0.91 -8.93 22.67
C GLN A 59 1.38 -7.62 22.01
N GLU A 60 1.87 -6.64 22.76
CA GLU A 60 2.21 -5.33 22.23
C GLU A 60 3.31 -5.40 21.15
N SER A 61 4.37 -6.18 21.42
CA SER A 61 5.48 -6.35 20.48
C SER A 61 5.04 -7.01 19.17
N LEU A 62 4.14 -7.99 19.26
CA LEU A 62 3.56 -8.67 18.11
C LEU A 62 2.66 -7.73 17.30
N LYS A 63 1.80 -6.96 17.97
CA LYS A 63 0.95 -5.94 17.33
C LYS A 63 1.79 -4.93 16.55
N ARG A 64 2.85 -4.40 17.17
CA ARG A 64 3.79 -3.48 16.51
C ARG A 64 4.46 -4.11 15.28
N ARG A 65 4.84 -5.40 15.35
CA ARG A 65 5.41 -6.14 14.21
C ARG A 65 4.38 -6.33 13.09
N MET A 66 3.15 -6.70 13.42
CA MET A 66 2.06 -6.84 12.46
C MET A 66 1.77 -5.53 11.74
N ASP A 67 1.71 -4.42 12.46
CA ASP A 67 1.47 -3.10 11.87
C ASP A 67 2.60 -2.70 10.91
N LYS A 68 3.86 -2.95 11.29
CA LYS A 68 5.01 -2.72 10.40
C LYS A 68 4.95 -3.59 9.15
N LEU A 69 4.67 -4.88 9.31
CA LEU A 69 4.57 -5.82 8.20
C LEU A 69 3.44 -5.42 7.25
N ARG A 70 2.27 -5.05 7.79
CA ARG A 70 1.12 -4.59 7.00
C ARG A 70 1.47 -3.35 6.19
N LYS A 71 2.15 -2.37 6.78
CA LYS A 71 2.62 -1.17 6.07
C LYS A 71 3.61 -1.53 4.96
N SER A 72 4.56 -2.42 5.23
CA SER A 72 5.53 -2.87 4.25
C SER A 72 4.87 -3.60 3.07
N ILE A 73 3.91 -4.49 3.33
CA ILE A 73 3.12 -5.17 2.30
C ILE A 73 2.33 -4.16 1.46
N GLN A 74 1.69 -3.17 2.09
CA GLN A 74 0.97 -2.12 1.36
C GLN A 74 1.89 -1.32 0.44
N GLN A 75 3.09 -0.95 0.91
CA GLN A 75 4.08 -0.24 0.10
C GLN A 75 4.58 -1.10 -1.06
N ALA A 76 4.89 -2.39 -0.81
CA ALA A 76 5.33 -3.32 -1.84
C ALA A 76 4.24 -3.52 -2.91
N ASN A 77 2.98 -3.73 -2.51
CA ASN A 77 1.86 -3.85 -3.44
C ASN A 77 1.66 -2.59 -4.27
N HIS A 78 1.82 -1.41 -3.67
CA HIS A 78 1.74 -0.15 -4.41
C HIS A 78 2.86 -0.03 -5.45
N ALA A 79 4.10 -0.35 -5.08
CA ALA A 79 5.23 -0.35 -5.99
C ALA A 79 5.04 -1.32 -7.16
N VAL A 80 4.59 -2.56 -6.88
CA VAL A 80 4.27 -3.56 -7.91
C VAL A 80 3.16 -3.08 -8.84
N SER A 81 2.13 -2.42 -8.29
CA SER A 81 1.04 -1.86 -9.10
C SER A 81 1.54 -0.76 -10.04
N LEU A 82 2.46 0.10 -9.58
CA LEU A 82 3.05 1.15 -10.42
C LEU A 82 3.91 0.56 -11.53
N GLU A 83 4.72 -0.44 -11.21
CA GLU A 83 5.56 -1.13 -12.20
C GLU A 83 4.73 -1.87 -13.25
N ARG A 84 3.67 -2.57 -12.83
CA ARG A 84 2.71 -3.19 -13.75
C ARG A 84 2.09 -2.15 -14.68
N LYS A 85 1.68 -1.00 -14.17
CA LYS A 85 1.11 0.07 -14.99
C LYS A 85 2.12 0.55 -16.04
N LYS A 86 3.37 0.81 -15.65
CA LYS A 86 4.43 1.21 -16.60
C LYS A 86 4.65 0.16 -17.70
N ASN A 87 4.64 -1.12 -17.36
CA ASN A 87 4.80 -2.18 -18.35
C ASN A 87 3.62 -2.26 -19.33
N VAL A 88 2.39 -2.11 -18.85
CA VAL A 88 1.20 -2.06 -19.71
C VAL A 88 1.22 -0.81 -20.60
N ASP A 89 1.57 0.35 -20.06
CA ASP A 89 1.70 1.59 -20.82
C ASP A 89 2.76 1.43 -21.93
N LEU A 90 3.90 0.79 -21.63
CA LEU A 90 4.94 0.50 -22.62
C LEU A 90 4.45 -0.44 -23.73
N LEU A 91 3.69 -1.49 -23.40
CA LEU A 91 3.12 -2.39 -24.39
C LEU A 91 2.13 -1.67 -25.31
N ASN A 92 1.32 -0.76 -24.77
CA ASN A 92 0.37 0.04 -25.54
C ASN A 92 1.05 1.11 -26.41
N LEU A 93 2.28 1.54 -26.08
CA LEU A 93 3.07 2.42 -26.95
C LEU A 93 3.54 1.70 -28.21
N ILE A 94 3.72 0.38 -28.15
CA ILE A 94 4.29 -0.42 -29.26
C ILE A 94 3.17 -1.09 -30.05
N PHE A 95 2.17 -1.66 -29.39
CA PHE A 95 1.12 -2.47 -30.00
C PHE A 95 -0.27 -1.86 -29.80
N PRO A 96 -1.24 -2.14 -30.69
CA PRO A 96 -2.63 -1.79 -30.44
C PRO A 96 -3.12 -2.41 -29.13
N ALA A 97 -4.02 -1.72 -28.42
CA ALA A 97 -4.48 -2.13 -27.09
C ALA A 97 -5.00 -3.58 -27.01
N SER A 98 -5.62 -4.06 -28.09
CA SER A 98 -6.12 -5.45 -28.19
C SER A 98 -4.97 -6.48 -28.21
N VAL A 99 -3.88 -6.17 -28.91
CA VAL A 99 -2.68 -7.02 -29.00
C VAL A 99 -1.87 -6.93 -27.72
N ALA A 100 -1.65 -5.71 -27.21
CA ALA A 100 -0.95 -5.48 -25.95
C ALA A 100 -1.58 -6.27 -24.79
N LYS A 101 -2.91 -6.31 -24.71
CA LYS A 101 -3.65 -7.08 -23.69
C LYS A 101 -3.39 -8.58 -23.80
N LYS A 102 -3.43 -9.15 -25.01
CA LYS A 102 -3.16 -10.59 -25.23
C LYS A 102 -1.72 -10.94 -24.83
N LEU A 103 -0.76 -10.14 -25.27
CA LEU A 103 0.66 -10.31 -24.91
C LEU A 103 0.87 -10.23 -23.39
N TRP A 104 0.21 -9.29 -22.72
CA TRP A 104 0.27 -9.15 -21.26
C TRP A 104 -0.27 -10.39 -20.52
N LEU A 105 -1.32 -11.00 -21.06
CA LEU A 105 -1.93 -12.23 -20.51
C LEU A 105 -1.14 -13.49 -20.88
N GLY A 106 -0.10 -13.38 -21.70
CA GLY A 106 0.65 -14.52 -22.23
C GLY A 106 -0.13 -15.33 -23.27
N GLU A 107 -1.16 -14.74 -23.86
CA GLU A 107 -1.98 -15.37 -24.89
C GLU A 107 -1.28 -15.27 -26.26
N PRO A 108 -1.40 -16.30 -27.13
CA PRO A 108 -0.87 -16.23 -28.48
C PRO A 108 -1.60 -15.15 -29.29
N VAL A 109 -0.83 -14.42 -30.11
CA VAL A 109 -1.35 -13.45 -31.06
C VAL A 109 -1.25 -14.06 -32.45
N GLU A 110 -2.38 -14.47 -33.01
CA GLU A 110 -2.45 -14.98 -34.38
C GLU A 110 -2.40 -13.85 -35.40
N ALA A 111 -1.84 -14.13 -36.57
CA ALA A 111 -1.85 -13.19 -37.68
C ALA A 111 -3.29 -12.87 -38.11
N GLN A 112 -3.59 -11.59 -38.30
CA GLN A 112 -4.92 -11.13 -38.69
C GLN A 112 -4.84 -10.48 -40.08
N GLN A 113 -5.82 -10.81 -40.92
CA GLN A 113 -6.06 -10.13 -42.18
C GLN A 113 -7.20 -9.13 -41.97
N TYR A 114 -7.03 -7.93 -42.52
CA TYR A 114 -8.04 -6.87 -42.48
C TYR A 114 -8.37 -6.46 -43.91
N ASP A 115 -9.65 -6.47 -44.26
CA ASP A 115 -10.11 -6.21 -45.63
C ASP A 115 -10.13 -4.71 -45.99
N HIS A 116 -10.23 -3.84 -44.98
CA HIS A 116 -10.35 -2.39 -45.14
C HIS A 116 -9.33 -1.67 -44.27
N VAL A 117 -8.17 -1.36 -44.85
CA VAL A 117 -7.09 -0.62 -44.20
C VAL A 117 -6.63 0.51 -45.10
N THR A 118 -6.40 1.69 -44.51
CA THR A 118 -5.77 2.83 -45.17
C THR A 118 -4.37 3.02 -44.59
N MET A 119 -3.36 3.10 -45.46
CA MET A 119 -1.97 3.31 -45.05
C MET A 119 -1.49 4.71 -45.47
N LEU A 120 -0.73 5.35 -44.57
CA LEU A 120 -0.03 6.60 -44.85
C LEU A 120 1.47 6.36 -44.69
N PHE A 121 2.22 6.66 -45.75
CA PHE A 121 3.68 6.67 -45.74
C PHE A 121 4.17 8.12 -45.82
N SER A 122 5.20 8.45 -45.04
CA SER A 122 5.79 9.78 -45.00
C SER A 122 7.30 9.66 -44.87
N ASP A 123 8.02 10.52 -45.58
CA ASP A 123 9.49 10.58 -45.58
C ASP A 123 9.96 12.03 -45.48
N ILE A 124 11.15 12.23 -44.92
CA ILE A 124 11.77 13.54 -44.77
C ILE A 124 12.63 13.84 -46.00
N VAL A 125 12.15 14.75 -46.84
CA VAL A 125 12.88 15.18 -48.03
C VAL A 125 14.26 15.73 -47.65
N GLY A 126 15.31 15.21 -48.29
CA GLY A 126 16.68 15.69 -48.07
C GLY A 126 17.32 15.24 -46.75
N PHE A 127 16.76 14.24 -46.06
CA PHE A 127 17.28 13.75 -44.78
C PHE A 127 18.78 13.41 -44.81
N THR A 128 19.28 12.77 -45.88
CA THR A 128 20.71 12.46 -46.05
C THR A 128 21.60 13.73 -46.02
N ALA A 129 21.15 14.82 -46.64
CA ALA A 129 21.88 16.08 -46.64
C ALA A 129 21.85 16.76 -45.25
N ILE A 130 20.73 16.67 -44.55
CA ILE A 130 20.58 17.14 -43.17
C ILE A 130 21.56 16.38 -42.26
N CYS A 131 21.61 15.05 -42.35
CA CYS A 131 22.53 14.21 -41.57
C CYS A 131 24.01 14.47 -41.90
N SER A 132 24.31 14.90 -43.12
CA SER A 132 25.69 15.20 -43.55
C SER A 132 26.21 16.55 -43.05
N THR A 133 25.30 17.46 -42.68
CA THR A 133 25.63 18.85 -42.30
C THR A 133 25.38 19.14 -40.82
N ALA A 134 24.45 18.42 -40.18
CA ALA A 134 24.10 18.59 -38.78
C ALA A 134 24.89 17.64 -37.87
N THR A 135 25.03 18.03 -36.60
CA THR A 135 25.57 17.11 -35.59
C THR A 135 24.55 16.00 -35.29
N PRO A 136 24.99 14.79 -34.89
CA PRO A 136 24.08 13.70 -34.55
C PRO A 136 23.01 14.09 -33.52
N MET A 137 23.38 14.90 -32.52
CA MET A 137 22.44 15.34 -31.49
C MET A 137 21.35 16.29 -32.05
N MET A 138 21.70 17.15 -33.01
CA MET A 138 20.72 18.00 -33.68
C MET A 138 19.72 17.18 -34.50
N VAL A 139 20.19 16.14 -35.19
CA VAL A 139 19.32 15.22 -35.94
C VAL A 139 18.36 14.48 -35.00
N VAL A 140 18.87 13.95 -33.88
CA VAL A 140 18.05 13.27 -32.87
C VAL A 140 16.99 14.20 -32.30
N ASN A 141 17.36 15.44 -31.96
CA ASN A 141 16.40 16.41 -31.43
C ASN A 141 15.31 16.76 -32.46
N MET A 142 15.68 16.97 -33.73
CA MET A 142 14.73 17.22 -34.82
C MET A 142 13.72 16.08 -34.96
N LEU A 143 14.21 14.83 -35.03
CA LEU A 143 13.36 13.65 -35.15
C LEU A 143 12.45 13.48 -33.93
N ASN A 144 12.98 13.68 -32.73
CA ASN A 144 12.21 13.58 -31.50
C ASN A 144 11.07 14.60 -31.47
N THR A 145 11.34 15.86 -31.84
CA THR A 145 10.29 16.90 -31.92
C THR A 145 9.22 16.53 -32.95
N LEU A 146 9.62 16.11 -34.15
CA LEU A 146 8.70 15.75 -35.23
C LEU A 146 7.81 14.56 -34.82
N TYR A 147 8.40 13.48 -34.33
CA TYR A 147 7.63 12.29 -33.98
C TYR A 147 6.79 12.48 -32.72
N THR A 148 7.22 13.28 -31.75
CA THR A 148 6.39 13.62 -30.59
C THR A 148 5.13 14.36 -31.03
N GLN A 149 5.23 15.30 -31.97
CA GLN A 149 4.06 15.99 -32.52
C GLN A 149 3.14 15.03 -33.29
N PHE A 150 3.70 14.15 -34.11
CA PHE A 150 2.90 13.12 -34.78
C PHE A 150 2.17 12.21 -33.80
N ASP A 151 2.83 11.77 -32.72
CA ASP A 151 2.23 10.88 -31.73
C ASP A 151 1.03 11.55 -31.03
N VAL A 152 1.14 12.84 -30.71
CA VAL A 152 0.03 13.64 -30.16
C VAL A 152 -1.14 13.68 -31.15
N TYR A 153 -0.88 14.05 -32.41
CA TYR A 153 -1.95 14.10 -33.42
C TYR A 153 -2.57 12.72 -33.66
N CYS A 154 -1.79 11.65 -33.71
CA CYS A 154 -2.30 10.29 -33.88
C CYS A 154 -3.27 9.91 -32.76
N GLY A 155 -2.97 10.31 -31.52
CA GLY A 155 -3.85 10.13 -30.38
C GLY A 155 -5.14 10.97 -30.44
N GLU A 156 -5.09 12.17 -31.01
CA GLU A 156 -6.28 13.03 -31.16
C GLU A 156 -7.27 12.52 -32.22
N ILE A 157 -6.77 11.94 -33.31
CA ILE A 157 -7.61 11.43 -34.42
C ILE A 157 -7.83 9.91 -34.37
N ASP A 158 -7.39 9.24 -33.31
CA ASP A 158 -7.51 7.80 -33.08
C ASP A 158 -6.97 6.94 -34.24
N VAL A 159 -5.75 7.26 -34.71
CA VAL A 159 -5.04 6.45 -35.70
C VAL A 159 -3.83 5.75 -35.08
N TYR A 160 -3.58 4.51 -35.49
CA TYR A 160 -2.46 3.72 -34.98
C TYR A 160 -1.19 3.95 -35.81
N LYS A 161 -0.13 4.43 -35.16
CA LYS A 161 1.21 4.57 -35.75
C LYS A 161 1.94 3.23 -35.72
N VAL A 162 2.41 2.81 -36.88
CA VAL A 162 3.23 1.60 -37.04
C VAL A 162 4.72 1.99 -37.00
N PHE A 163 5.50 1.28 -36.18
CA PHE A 163 6.97 1.38 -36.18
C PHE A 163 7.55 0.30 -37.11
N ASN A 164 8.38 0.70 -38.06
CA ASN A 164 9.12 -0.18 -38.98
C ASN A 164 10.62 0.07 -38.81
#